data_AF-A0A8T0LV11-F1
#
_entry.id   AF-A0A8T0LV11-F1
#
_cell.length_a   1.000
_cell.length_b   1.000
_cell.length_c   1.000
_cell.angle_alpha   90.00
_cell.angle_beta   90.00
_cell.angle_gamma   90.00
#
_symmetry.space_group_name_H-M   'P 1'
#
loop_
_entity.id
_entity.type
_entity.pdbx_description
1 polymer ?
#
loop_
_entity_poly.entity_id
_entity_poly.type
_entity_poly.pdbx_seq_one_letter_code
_entity_poly.pdbx_strand_id
1 'polypeptide(L)'
;MSMIGTYFPGEISPAGAREVCDVLVFLLKSPERFVASVSAELLTKGLMLFRPHLVDLSSLICQLLLIDMREKQRSAQSEDHEETSSGPGGSLAYFNDGLLQQEMHNHDRPPGFHESILVYMMELINTHYLLMCRHLPAFVDTIMACLEPTKPDRRRRCLPLSTRCLHSLVRRFPMVDFHKETQRLALGTMEAVIVIYDLRTATKWRVLDGHASAVSAVRFRTDGQVLVSYAARDGSVRWWNSGNAGIFGSMLKMHQSCLKEHKLVALKESANGGAPASTGGASAGLKQIIQTCRFHFLTRKDSSPGSPGGNASQPKHILRLTREDASQVQFLL
;
A
#
# COMPACT_ATOMS: atom_id res chain seq x y z
N MET A 1 33.16 3.67 9.13
CA MET A 1 32.39 4.30 8.05
C MET A 1 31.05 4.86 8.52
N SER A 2 30.11 4.08 9.07
CA SER A 2 28.83 4.64 9.55
C SER A 2 29.01 5.73 10.61
N MET A 3 29.85 5.51 11.63
CA MET A 3 30.12 6.55 12.65
C MET A 3 30.88 7.76 12.07
N ILE A 4 31.78 7.54 11.10
CA ILE A 4 32.57 8.62 10.51
C ILE A 4 31.67 9.51 9.63
N GLY A 5 30.77 8.92 8.84
CA GLY A 5 29.83 9.68 8.01
C GLY A 5 28.74 10.42 8.81
N THR A 6 28.36 9.94 9.99
CA THR A 6 27.32 10.59 10.83
C THR A 6 27.89 11.58 11.84
N TYR A 7 29.07 11.31 12.42
CA TYR A 7 29.66 12.14 13.49
C TYR A 7 30.86 12.98 13.04
N PHE A 8 31.55 12.60 11.97
CA PHE A 8 32.77 13.27 11.50
C PHE A 8 32.80 13.45 9.96
N PRO A 9 31.80 14.12 9.37
CA PRO A 9 31.68 14.23 7.91
C PRO A 9 32.84 14.98 7.24
N GLY A 10 33.63 15.75 8.00
CA GLY A 10 34.80 16.48 7.49
C GLY A 10 36.12 15.70 7.50
N GLU A 11 36.16 14.49 8.07
CA GLU A 11 37.40 13.70 8.15
C GLU A 11 37.68 12.85 6.90
N ILE A 12 36.69 12.67 6.03
CA ILE A 12 36.83 11.95 4.75
C ILE A 12 36.98 12.98 3.64
N SER A 13 38.03 12.84 2.83
CA SER A 13 38.21 13.69 1.63
C SER A 13 37.06 13.47 0.64
N PRO A 14 36.62 14.49 -0.12
CA PRO A 14 35.56 14.31 -1.12
C PRO A 14 35.86 13.22 -2.16
N ALA A 15 37.14 13.01 -2.49
CA ALA A 15 37.57 11.93 -3.37
C ALA A 15 37.37 10.54 -2.72
N GLY A 16 37.78 10.39 -1.46
CA GLY A 16 37.55 9.14 -0.71
C GLY A 16 36.08 8.86 -0.45
N ALA A 17 35.27 9.89 -0.17
CA ALA A 17 33.83 9.74 0.00
C ALA A 17 33.15 9.25 -1.29
N ARG A 18 33.61 9.73 -2.45
CA ARG A 18 33.15 9.28 -3.77
C ARG A 18 33.50 7.82 -4.03
N GLU A 19 34.76 7.42 -3.84
CA GLU A 19 35.19 6.03 -4.06
C GLU A 19 34.41 5.05 -3.18
N VAL A 20 34.23 5.38 -1.90
CA VAL A 20 33.42 4.58 -0.97
C VAL A 20 31.97 4.51 -1.44
N CYS A 21 31.39 5.63 -1.90
CA CYS A 21 30.04 5.66 -2.44
C CYS A 21 29.89 4.74 -3.65
N ASP A 22 30.81 4.82 -4.62
CA ASP A 22 30.78 4.00 -5.84
C ASP A 22 30.89 2.51 -5.53
N VAL A 23 31.78 2.14 -4.58
CA VAL A 23 31.90 0.75 -4.11
C VAL A 23 30.61 0.29 -3.43
N LEU A 24 30.03 1.08 -2.53
CA LEU A 24 28.79 0.69 -1.85
C LEU A 24 27.62 0.55 -2.84
N VAL A 25 27.49 1.45 -3.82
CA VAL A 25 26.47 1.38 -4.87
C VAL A 25 26.68 0.16 -5.78
N PHE A 26 27.93 -0.22 -6.05
CA PHE A 26 28.24 -1.47 -6.75
C PHE A 26 27.83 -2.70 -5.92
N LEU A 27 28.19 -2.72 -4.63
CA LEU A 27 27.90 -3.83 -3.72
C LEU A 27 26.39 -4.01 -3.42
N LEU A 28 25.56 -2.98 -3.60
CA LEU A 28 24.10 -3.12 -3.59
C LEU A 28 23.57 -4.12 -4.63
N LYS A 29 24.29 -4.29 -5.75
CA LYS A 29 23.93 -5.24 -6.82
C LYS A 29 24.54 -6.62 -6.61
N SER A 30 25.25 -6.84 -5.51
CA SER A 30 25.87 -8.12 -5.20
C SER A 30 24.81 -9.24 -5.10
N PRO A 31 25.10 -10.44 -5.64
CA PRO A 31 24.23 -11.60 -5.41
C PRO A 31 24.23 -12.05 -3.94
N GLU A 32 25.27 -11.69 -3.18
CA GLU A 32 25.36 -12.00 -1.76
C GLU A 32 24.49 -11.07 -0.93
N ARG A 33 23.45 -11.64 -0.31
CA ARG A 33 22.45 -10.91 0.48
C ARG A 33 23.08 -10.06 1.58
N PHE A 34 24.00 -10.64 2.34
CA PHE A 34 24.62 -9.96 3.48
C PHE A 34 25.37 -8.70 3.02
N VAL A 35 26.10 -8.81 1.91
CA VAL A 35 26.83 -7.71 1.31
C VAL A 35 25.89 -6.59 0.85
N ALA A 36 24.80 -6.93 0.15
CA ALA A 36 23.82 -5.94 -0.30
C ALA A 36 23.10 -5.23 0.86
N SER A 37 22.74 -5.98 1.92
CA SER A 37 22.08 -5.45 3.12
C SER A 37 22.96 -4.48 3.90
N VAL A 38 24.20 -4.89 4.20
CA VAL A 38 25.18 -4.03 4.89
C VAL A 38 25.50 -2.79 4.05
N SER A 39 25.62 -2.95 2.73
CA SER A 39 25.82 -1.80 1.83
C SER A 39 24.64 -0.83 1.86
N ALA A 40 23.41 -1.35 1.88
CA ALA A 40 22.19 -0.54 1.99
C ALA A 40 22.12 0.22 3.32
N GLU A 41 22.49 -0.41 4.42
CA GLU A 41 22.54 0.23 5.74
C GLU A 41 23.59 1.35 5.78
N LEU A 42 24.80 1.07 5.30
CA LEU A 42 25.90 2.05 5.25
C LEU A 42 25.55 3.27 4.37
N LEU A 43 24.93 3.03 3.21
CA LEU A 43 24.46 4.11 2.33
C LEU A 43 23.35 4.92 2.97
N THR A 44 22.42 4.27 3.66
CA THR A 44 21.30 4.95 4.33
C THR A 44 21.80 5.84 5.48
N LYS A 45 22.68 5.30 6.34
CA LYS A 45 23.24 6.05 7.48
C LYS A 45 24.21 7.14 7.03
N GLY A 46 24.99 6.88 5.99
CA GLY A 46 25.96 7.81 5.41
C GLY A 46 25.40 8.71 4.31
N LEU A 47 24.08 8.74 4.07
CA LEU A 47 23.51 9.39 2.89
C LEU A 47 23.89 10.87 2.79
N MET A 48 23.99 11.58 3.91
CA MET A 48 24.41 12.99 3.94
C MET A 48 25.81 13.19 3.37
N LEU A 49 26.74 12.27 3.67
CA LEU A 49 28.12 12.28 3.16
C LEU A 49 28.16 11.92 1.67
N PHE A 50 27.36 10.93 1.26
CA PHE A 50 27.42 10.38 -0.09
C PHE A 50 26.59 11.16 -1.11
N ARG A 51 25.59 11.93 -0.68
CA ARG A 51 24.64 12.64 -1.55
C ARG A 51 25.30 13.45 -2.68
N PRO A 52 26.37 14.25 -2.45
CA PRO A 52 27.01 15.02 -3.51
C PRO A 52 27.65 14.18 -4.63
N HIS A 53 27.88 12.89 -4.35
CA HIS A 53 28.58 11.97 -5.25
C HIS A 53 27.63 11.02 -5.99
N LEU A 54 26.34 11.04 -5.66
CA LEU A 54 25.34 10.18 -6.29
C LEU A 54 24.88 10.73 -7.64
N VAL A 55 25.03 9.91 -8.69
CA VAL A 55 24.58 10.24 -10.05
C VAL A 55 23.05 10.22 -10.17
N ASP A 56 22.40 9.21 -9.59
CA ASP A 56 20.94 9.06 -9.58
C ASP A 56 20.44 8.66 -8.18
N LEU A 57 20.08 9.67 -7.40
CA LEU A 57 19.51 9.51 -6.06
C LEU A 57 18.15 8.80 -6.09
N SER A 58 17.33 9.02 -7.13
CA SER A 58 16.00 8.41 -7.24
C SER A 58 16.12 6.90 -7.43
N SER A 59 17.03 6.46 -8.31
CA SER A 59 17.35 5.03 -8.49
C SER A 59 17.81 4.40 -7.18
N LEU A 60 18.75 5.06 -6.48
CA LEU A 60 19.28 4.53 -5.22
C LEU A 60 18.16 4.33 -4.19
N ILE A 61 17.33 5.35 -3.97
CA ILE A 61 16.22 5.27 -2.99
C ILE A 61 15.30 4.08 -3.33
N CYS A 62 14.95 3.89 -4.60
CA CYS A 62 14.09 2.80 -5.02
C CYS A 62 14.75 1.42 -4.91
N GLN A 63 16.07 1.31 -5.17
CA GLN A 63 16.83 0.07 -4.95
C GLN A 63 16.88 -0.31 -3.47
N LEU A 64 17.17 0.67 -2.61
CA LEU A 64 17.22 0.45 -1.18
C LEU A 64 15.83 0.06 -0.63
N LEU A 65 14.76 0.70 -1.11
CA LEU A 65 13.38 0.32 -0.77
C LEU A 65 13.07 -1.11 -1.21
N LEU A 66 13.53 -1.54 -2.38
CA LEU A 66 13.34 -2.92 -2.85
C LEU A 66 14.09 -3.94 -1.98
N ILE A 67 15.28 -3.60 -1.49
CA ILE A 67 16.03 -4.44 -0.54
C ILE A 67 15.26 -4.54 0.77
N ASP A 68 14.79 -3.43 1.34
CA ASP A 68 13.99 -3.41 2.57
C ASP A 68 12.72 -4.26 2.45
N MET A 69 11.96 -4.09 1.35
CA MET A 69 10.77 -4.88 1.09
C MET A 69 11.08 -6.40 1.06
N ARG A 70 12.22 -6.79 0.48
CA ARG A 70 12.65 -8.20 0.41
C ARG A 70 13.09 -8.74 1.77
N GLU A 71 13.66 -7.91 2.64
CA GLU A 71 14.06 -8.31 3.99
C GLU A 71 12.86 -8.45 4.93
N LYS A 72 11.96 -7.45 4.94
CA LYS A 72 10.72 -7.48 5.74
C LYS A 72 9.79 -8.62 5.37
N GLN A 73 9.74 -9.01 4.09
CA GLN A 73 8.95 -10.19 3.68
C GLN A 73 9.52 -11.50 4.26
N ARG A 74 10.84 -11.58 4.48
CA ARG A 74 11.49 -12.78 5.02
C ARG A 74 11.39 -12.84 6.55
N SER A 75 11.51 -11.71 7.24
CA SER A 75 11.30 -11.69 8.70
C SER A 75 9.89 -12.15 9.07
N ALA A 76 8.90 -11.73 8.28
CA ALA A 76 7.51 -12.18 8.43
C ALA A 76 7.29 -13.67 8.09
N GLN A 77 8.27 -14.38 7.51
CA GLN A 77 8.22 -15.83 7.27
C GLN A 77 8.98 -16.62 8.33
N SER A 78 9.99 -16.02 8.97
CA SER A 78 10.77 -16.66 10.03
C SER A 78 10.09 -16.62 11.40
N GLU A 79 9.23 -15.64 11.66
CA GLU A 79 8.45 -15.57 12.91
C GLU A 79 7.41 -16.71 13.04
N ASP A 80 7.13 -17.44 11.96
CA ASP A 80 6.21 -18.59 11.95
C ASP A 80 6.92 -19.93 12.33
N HIS A 81 8.25 -19.96 12.50
CA HIS A 81 9.03 -21.15 12.86
C HIS A 81 10.04 -20.85 13.98
N GLU A 82 9.64 -21.13 15.22
CA GLU A 82 10.46 -21.30 16.44
C GLU A 82 11.59 -20.31 16.77
N GLU A 83 11.49 -19.76 17.99
CA GLU A 83 12.62 -19.34 18.81
C GLU A 83 13.70 -20.45 18.85
N THR A 84 14.77 -20.32 18.06
CA THR A 84 16.12 -20.76 18.45
C THR A 84 17.19 -20.33 17.43
N SER A 85 18.37 -20.02 17.96
CA SER A 85 19.60 -19.59 17.29
C SER A 85 19.69 -18.10 16.89
N SER A 86 19.88 -17.28 17.93
CA SER A 86 20.67 -16.05 17.86
C SER A 86 22.11 -16.36 17.40
N GLY A 87 22.33 -16.42 16.08
CA GLY A 87 23.65 -16.15 15.51
C GLY A 87 23.98 -14.64 15.62
N PRO A 88 25.25 -14.22 15.53
CA PRO A 88 25.63 -12.81 15.65
C PRO A 88 25.19 -11.93 14.45
N GLY A 89 24.33 -12.44 13.57
CA GLY A 89 23.63 -11.68 12.52
C GLY A 89 22.34 -11.06 13.05
N GLY A 90 22.42 -10.40 14.22
CA GLY A 90 21.31 -9.67 14.82
C GLY A 90 20.65 -8.77 13.77
N SER A 91 19.34 -8.95 13.63
CA SER A 91 18.41 -8.17 12.80
C SER A 91 19.02 -6.84 12.31
N LEU A 92 19.47 -6.81 11.06
CA LEU A 92 19.82 -5.59 10.32
C LEU A 92 18.52 -4.82 9.99
N ALA A 93 17.70 -4.58 11.00
CA ALA A 93 16.50 -3.77 10.89
C ALA A 93 16.94 -2.31 10.88
N TYR A 94 16.63 -1.64 9.77
CA TYR A 94 15.72 -0.49 9.70
C TYR A 94 16.19 0.36 8.54
N PHE A 95 15.80 -0.05 7.32
CA PHE A 95 15.55 0.97 6.33
C PHE A 95 14.51 1.92 6.92
N ASN A 96 14.86 3.19 6.98
CA ASN A 96 14.03 4.21 7.58
C ASN A 96 12.80 4.33 6.66
N ASP A 97 11.62 3.83 7.07
CA ASP A 97 10.36 4.02 6.32
C ASP A 97 10.08 5.53 6.08
N GLY A 98 10.84 6.42 6.73
CA GLY A 98 10.88 7.85 6.49
C GLY A 98 11.94 8.38 5.52
N LEU A 99 12.89 7.58 5.00
CA LEU A 99 13.94 8.11 4.10
C LEU A 99 13.32 8.65 2.81
N LEU A 100 12.50 7.84 2.14
CA LEU A 100 11.80 8.25 0.93
C LEU A 100 10.98 9.51 1.21
N GLN A 101 10.25 9.56 2.31
CA GLN A 101 9.39 10.67 2.68
C GLN A 101 10.21 11.92 2.98
N GLN A 102 11.33 11.81 3.70
CA GLN A 102 12.26 12.89 3.95
C GLN A 102 12.80 13.47 2.64
N GLU A 103 13.16 12.60 1.71
CA GLU A 103 13.68 12.96 0.38
C GLU A 103 12.59 13.62 -0.50
N MET A 104 11.34 13.16 -0.40
CA MET A 104 10.19 13.76 -1.11
C MET A 104 9.86 15.19 -0.65
N HIS A 105 10.08 15.48 0.64
CA HIS A 105 9.82 16.80 1.24
C HIS A 105 11.01 17.75 1.16
N ASN A 106 12.21 17.26 0.82
CA ASN A 106 13.36 18.12 0.66
C ASN A 106 13.15 19.13 -0.48
N HIS A 107 13.40 20.40 -0.20
CA HIS A 107 13.22 21.50 -1.15
C HIS A 107 14.39 21.61 -2.14
N ASP A 108 15.57 21.11 -1.77
CA ASP A 108 16.78 21.18 -2.57
C ASP A 108 16.93 19.94 -3.46
N ARG A 109 15.95 19.72 -4.34
CA ARG A 109 15.95 18.57 -5.26
C ARG A 109 15.96 19.05 -6.71
N PRO A 110 16.74 18.39 -7.59
CA PRO A 110 16.80 18.77 -8.98
C PRO A 110 15.43 18.59 -9.65
N PRO A 111 15.11 19.40 -10.68
CA PRO A 111 13.91 19.18 -11.48
C PRO A 111 13.96 17.77 -12.09
N GLY A 112 12.84 17.04 -12.05
CA GLY A 112 12.77 15.66 -12.51
C GLY A 112 12.93 14.61 -11.41
N PHE A 113 13.40 14.96 -10.21
CA PHE A 113 13.57 13.99 -9.11
C PHE A 113 12.26 13.27 -8.75
N HIS A 114 11.17 14.02 -8.56
CA HIS A 114 9.86 13.48 -8.21
C HIS A 114 9.28 12.63 -9.35
N GLU A 115 9.49 13.06 -10.59
CA GLU A 115 9.11 12.31 -11.79
C GLU A 115 9.86 10.98 -11.89
N SER A 116 11.18 10.97 -11.67
CA SER A 116 12.00 9.76 -11.64
C SER A 116 11.55 8.79 -10.55
N ILE A 117 11.24 9.28 -9.34
CA ILE A 117 10.65 8.45 -8.27
C ILE A 117 9.36 7.79 -8.75
N LEU A 118 8.45 8.54 -9.39
CA LEU A 118 7.19 7.98 -9.89
C LEU A 118 7.41 6.95 -11.01
N VAL A 119 8.41 7.12 -11.87
CA VAL A 119 8.78 6.13 -12.90
C VAL A 119 9.28 4.83 -12.24
N TYR A 120 10.18 4.91 -11.26
CA TYR A 120 10.64 3.73 -10.53
C TYR A 120 9.52 3.08 -9.71
N MET A 121 8.62 3.87 -9.12
CA MET A 121 7.44 3.34 -8.43
C MET A 121 6.52 2.58 -9.38
N MET A 122 6.28 3.10 -10.59
CA MET A 122 5.52 2.39 -11.61
C MET A 122 6.16 1.04 -11.94
N GLU A 123 7.48 1.00 -12.09
CA GLU A 123 8.22 -0.24 -12.33
C GLU A 123 8.03 -1.24 -11.19
N LEU A 124 8.12 -0.78 -9.93
CA LEU A 124 7.86 -1.62 -8.75
C LEU A 124 6.42 -2.15 -8.71
N ILE A 125 5.42 -1.32 -9.06
CA ILE A 125 4.01 -1.73 -9.13
C ILE A 125 3.81 -2.81 -10.22
N ASN A 126 4.57 -2.77 -11.31
CA ASN A 126 4.42 -3.75 -12.38
C ASN A 126 5.16 -5.06 -12.08
N THR A 127 6.37 -4.97 -11.52
CA THR A 127 7.28 -6.12 -11.37
C THR A 127 7.25 -6.77 -9.99
N HIS A 128 7.02 -6.00 -8.93
CA HIS A 128 7.21 -6.42 -7.54
C HIS A 128 5.97 -6.19 -6.66
N TYR A 129 4.77 -6.05 -7.24
CA TYR A 129 3.53 -5.69 -6.52
C TYR A 129 3.23 -6.53 -5.27
N LEU A 130 3.57 -7.82 -5.24
CA LEU A 130 3.34 -8.67 -4.07
C LEU A 130 4.15 -8.24 -2.85
N LEU A 131 5.36 -7.71 -3.05
CA LEU A 131 6.21 -7.19 -1.97
C LEU A 131 5.69 -5.86 -1.43
N MET A 132 4.96 -5.11 -2.26
CA MET A 132 4.56 -3.74 -1.94
C MET A 132 3.40 -3.65 -0.95
N CYS A 133 2.67 -4.74 -0.70
CA CYS A 133 1.41 -4.69 0.06
C CYS A 133 1.55 -4.02 1.44
N ARG A 134 2.64 -4.34 2.15
CA ARG A 134 2.95 -3.77 3.47
C ARG A 134 3.39 -2.30 3.41
N HIS A 135 3.90 -1.87 2.25
CA HIS A 135 4.45 -0.54 2.04
C HIS A 135 3.51 0.39 1.28
N LEU A 136 2.32 -0.10 0.86
CA LEU A 136 1.34 0.69 0.10
C LEU A 136 1.04 2.07 0.71
N PRO A 137 0.91 2.24 2.05
CA PRO A 137 0.71 3.56 2.64
C PRO A 137 1.82 4.55 2.29
N ALA A 138 3.09 4.12 2.35
CA ALA A 138 4.24 4.93 2.00
C ALA A 138 4.25 5.31 0.50
N PHE A 139 3.88 4.37 -0.37
CA PHE A 139 3.77 4.64 -1.81
C PHE A 139 2.65 5.65 -2.12
N VAL A 140 1.48 5.48 -1.51
CA VAL A 140 0.36 6.43 -1.70
C VAL A 140 0.71 7.80 -1.13
N ASP A 141 1.33 7.87 0.06
CA ASP A 141 1.81 9.12 0.66
C ASP A 141 2.83 9.83 -0.25
N THR A 142 3.70 9.06 -0.91
CA THR A 142 4.67 9.60 -1.88
C THR A 142 3.98 10.19 -3.10
N ILE A 143 2.94 9.52 -3.63
CA ILE A 143 2.12 10.06 -4.72
C ILE A 143 1.42 11.35 -4.28
N MET A 144 0.90 11.41 -3.04
CA MET A 144 0.29 12.62 -2.50
C MET A 144 1.30 13.77 -2.38
N ALA A 145 2.52 13.49 -1.91
CA ALA A 145 3.59 14.49 -1.85
C ALA A 145 3.93 15.08 -3.24
N CYS A 146 3.85 14.28 -4.31
CA CYS A 146 3.99 14.77 -5.68
C CYS A 146 2.83 15.69 -6.11
N LEU A 147 1.62 15.47 -5.58
CA LEU A 147 0.39 16.17 -5.95
C LEU A 147 0.04 17.36 -5.04
N GLU A 148 0.92 17.69 -4.09
CA GLU A 148 0.70 18.74 -3.11
C GLU A 148 0.35 20.10 -3.77
N PRO A 149 -0.79 20.74 -3.42
CA PRO A 149 -1.22 21.99 -4.03
C PRO A 149 -0.26 23.17 -3.83
N THR A 150 0.54 23.14 -2.75
CA THR A 150 1.50 24.20 -2.39
C THR A 150 2.64 24.34 -3.39
N LYS A 151 2.94 23.30 -4.19
CA LYS A 151 4.00 23.29 -5.20
C LYS A 151 3.42 23.04 -6.60
N PRO A 152 2.82 24.06 -7.26
CA PRO A 152 2.01 23.89 -8.47
C PRO A 152 2.81 23.36 -9.67
N ASP A 153 4.08 23.75 -9.83
CA ASP A 153 4.91 23.26 -10.94
C ASP A 153 5.26 21.78 -10.79
N ARG A 154 5.60 21.35 -9.57
CA ARG A 154 5.81 19.93 -9.25
C ARG A 154 4.54 19.13 -9.52
N ARG A 155 3.39 19.62 -9.02
CA ARG A 155 2.09 19.00 -9.25
C ARG A 155 1.80 18.84 -10.74
N ARG A 156 2.02 19.89 -11.55
CA ARG A 156 1.78 19.86 -13.00
C ARG A 156 2.62 18.80 -13.70
N ARG A 157 3.91 18.71 -13.40
CA ARG A 157 4.82 17.73 -14.02
C ARG A 157 4.56 16.30 -13.56
N CYS A 158 4.24 16.11 -12.28
CA CYS A 158 4.00 14.78 -11.71
C CYS A 158 2.61 14.22 -12.03
N LEU A 159 1.61 15.07 -12.32
CA LEU A 159 0.21 14.66 -12.48
C LEU A 159 -0.01 13.49 -13.46
N PRO A 160 0.61 13.45 -14.66
CA PRO A 160 0.42 12.33 -15.57
C PRO A 160 0.95 11.01 -15.00
N LEU A 161 2.14 11.02 -14.40
CA LEU A 161 2.77 9.84 -13.82
C LEU A 161 2.02 9.37 -12.56
N SER A 162 1.65 10.30 -11.67
CA SER A 162 0.85 10.01 -10.48
C SER A 162 -0.50 9.39 -10.85
N THR A 163 -1.17 9.89 -11.89
CA THR A 163 -2.45 9.34 -12.36
C THR A 163 -2.28 7.90 -12.84
N ARG A 164 -1.22 7.61 -13.60
CA ARG A 164 -0.91 6.25 -14.01
C ARG A 164 -0.61 5.36 -12.81
N CYS A 165 0.20 5.81 -11.85
CA CYS A 165 0.52 5.04 -10.64
C CYS A 165 -0.75 4.69 -9.86
N LEU A 166 -1.61 5.67 -9.59
CA LEU A 166 -2.89 5.44 -8.90
C LEU A 166 -3.79 4.47 -9.65
N HIS A 167 -3.88 4.59 -10.99
CA HIS A 167 -4.63 3.65 -11.81
C HIS A 167 -4.08 2.22 -11.69
N SER A 168 -2.76 2.04 -11.77
CA SER A 168 -2.11 0.74 -11.59
C SER A 168 -2.34 0.17 -10.20
N LEU A 169 -2.29 1.01 -9.15
CA LEU A 169 -2.57 0.59 -7.77
C LEU A 169 -4.01 0.08 -7.61
N VAL A 170 -5.01 0.85 -8.06
CA VAL A 170 -6.44 0.46 -8.00
C VAL A 170 -6.69 -0.83 -8.78
N ARG A 171 -6.02 -1.02 -9.93
CA ARG A 171 -6.18 -2.22 -10.75
C ARG A 171 -5.52 -3.45 -10.13
N ARG A 172 -4.40 -3.29 -9.42
CA ARG A 172 -3.57 -4.40 -8.95
C ARG A 172 -3.87 -4.82 -7.52
N PHE A 173 -4.33 -3.90 -6.67
CA PHE A 173 -4.56 -4.15 -5.25
C PHE A 173 -6.04 -4.03 -4.91
N PRO A 174 -6.72 -5.11 -4.46
CA PRO A 174 -8.13 -5.05 -4.09
C PRO A 174 -8.39 -4.21 -2.83
N MET A 175 -7.34 -3.95 -2.03
CA MET A 175 -7.37 -3.05 -0.88
C MET A 175 -7.23 -1.58 -1.28
N VAL A 176 -7.22 -1.24 -2.57
CA VAL A 176 -7.18 0.14 -3.07
C VAL A 176 -8.38 0.39 -3.97
N ASP A 177 -9.13 1.46 -3.70
CA ASP A 177 -10.23 1.86 -4.57
C ASP A 177 -10.33 3.38 -4.70
N PHE A 178 -10.81 3.85 -5.86
CA PHE A 178 -10.94 5.26 -6.18
C PHE A 178 -12.37 5.62 -6.55
N HIS A 179 -12.88 6.69 -5.94
CA HIS A 179 -14.16 7.26 -6.27
C HIS A 179 -14.00 8.57 -7.06
N LYS A 180 -14.41 8.53 -8.34
CA LYS A 180 -14.21 9.60 -9.32
C LYS A 180 -14.83 10.93 -8.90
N GLU A 181 -16.10 10.95 -8.50
CA GLU A 181 -16.80 12.23 -8.26
C GLU A 181 -16.28 12.94 -7.00
N THR A 182 -16.06 12.19 -5.92
CA THR A 182 -15.52 12.75 -4.67
C THR A 182 -14.01 12.97 -4.71
N GLN A 183 -13.31 12.42 -5.72
CA GLN A 183 -11.85 12.42 -5.83
C GLN A 183 -11.18 11.81 -4.58
N ARG A 184 -11.79 10.76 -4.02
CA ARG A 184 -11.29 10.06 -2.84
C ARG A 184 -10.66 8.73 -3.22
N LEU A 185 -9.52 8.44 -2.61
CA LEU A 185 -8.85 7.15 -2.68
C LEU A 185 -8.94 6.48 -1.31
N ALA A 186 -9.41 5.24 -1.26
CA ALA A 186 -9.38 4.42 -0.06
C ALA A 186 -8.25 3.40 -0.17
N LEU A 187 -7.51 3.22 0.91
CA LEU A 187 -6.43 2.26 1.05
C LEU A 187 -6.63 1.48 2.35
N GLY A 188 -6.91 0.18 2.24
CA GLY A 188 -6.81 -0.76 3.35
C GLY A 188 -5.35 -1.12 3.62
N THR A 189 -4.98 -1.20 4.90
CA THR A 189 -3.60 -1.45 5.32
C THR A 189 -3.43 -2.79 6.04
N MET A 190 -2.18 -3.21 6.24
CA MET A 190 -1.87 -4.44 6.96
C MET A 190 -2.07 -4.30 8.47
N GLU A 191 -2.07 -3.06 8.96
CA GLU A 191 -2.29 -2.64 10.35
C GLU A 191 -3.77 -2.58 10.73
N ALA A 192 -4.65 -3.24 9.96
CA ALA A 192 -6.11 -3.31 10.19
C ALA A 192 -6.87 -1.97 10.08
N VAL A 193 -6.27 -0.98 9.41
CA VAL A 193 -6.83 0.36 9.27
C VAL A 193 -7.14 0.65 7.80
N ILE A 194 -8.07 1.56 7.53
CA ILE A 194 -8.31 2.11 6.20
C ILE A 194 -7.98 3.59 6.20
N VAL A 195 -7.09 4.01 5.32
CA VAL A 195 -6.76 5.42 5.10
C VAL A 195 -7.53 5.92 3.88
N ILE A 196 -8.27 7.01 4.05
CA ILE A 196 -8.92 7.72 2.95
C ILE A 196 -8.13 8.98 2.66
N TYR A 197 -7.77 9.17 1.40
CA TYR A 197 -7.07 10.34 0.88
C TYR A 197 -8.02 11.19 0.04
N ASP A 198 -7.84 12.51 0.12
CA ASP A 198 -8.44 13.47 -0.80
C ASP A 198 -7.39 13.88 -1.84
N LEU A 199 -7.61 13.52 -3.11
CA LEU A 199 -6.67 13.81 -4.19
C LEU A 199 -6.68 15.28 -4.61
N ARG A 200 -7.70 16.06 -4.25
CA ARG A 200 -7.79 17.49 -4.59
C ARG A 200 -6.79 18.29 -3.76
N THR A 201 -6.76 17.99 -2.46
CA THR A 201 -5.85 18.59 -1.47
C THR A 201 -4.55 17.81 -1.31
N ALA A 202 -4.48 16.58 -1.83
CA ALA A 202 -3.37 15.64 -1.67
C ALA A 202 -3.03 15.38 -0.19
N THR A 203 -4.07 15.16 0.63
CA THR A 203 -3.92 14.95 2.08
C THR A 203 -4.65 13.70 2.55
N LYS A 204 -4.21 13.15 3.70
CA LYS A 204 -4.96 12.15 4.45
C LYS A 204 -6.23 12.81 4.97
N TRP A 205 -7.37 12.37 4.45
CA TRP A 205 -8.66 12.92 4.79
C TRP A 205 -9.22 12.27 6.05
N ARG A 206 -9.18 10.93 6.13
CA ARG A 206 -9.66 10.17 7.28
C ARG A 206 -8.89 8.88 7.48
N VAL A 207 -8.95 8.39 8.71
CA VAL A 207 -8.49 7.06 9.12
C VAL A 207 -9.69 6.34 9.74
N LEU A 208 -10.04 5.18 9.19
CA LEU A 208 -11.11 4.34 9.68
C LEU A 208 -10.48 3.14 10.37
N ASP A 209 -10.73 3.04 11.67
CA ASP A 209 -10.19 2.00 12.53
C ASP A 209 -11.33 1.11 13.03
N GLY A 210 -11.05 -0.19 13.13
CA GLY A 210 -11.96 -1.14 13.75
C GLY A 210 -11.91 -2.55 13.18
N HIS A 211 -11.26 -2.80 12.05
CA HIS A 211 -10.92 -4.18 11.71
C HIS A 211 -9.93 -4.74 12.75
N ALA A 212 -10.00 -6.04 13.01
CA ALA A 212 -9.08 -6.73 13.92
C ALA A 212 -7.87 -7.33 13.18
N SER A 213 -7.87 -7.33 11.85
CA SER A 213 -6.76 -7.77 11.01
C SER A 213 -6.69 -7.00 9.69
N ALA A 214 -5.61 -7.26 8.96
CA ALA A 214 -5.30 -6.65 7.67
C ALA A 214 -6.52 -6.55 6.74
N VAL A 215 -6.77 -5.32 6.27
CA VAL A 215 -7.87 -5.04 5.35
C VAL A 215 -7.50 -5.60 3.99
N SER A 216 -8.27 -6.58 3.57
CA SER A 216 -8.02 -7.41 2.40
C SER A 216 -8.58 -6.79 1.12
N ALA A 217 -9.70 -6.10 1.22
CA ALA A 217 -10.31 -5.42 0.09
C ALA A 217 -11.18 -4.24 0.54
N VAL A 218 -11.30 -3.22 -0.31
CA VAL A 218 -12.15 -2.05 -0.10
C VAL A 218 -12.91 -1.68 -1.38
N ARG A 219 -14.10 -1.09 -1.24
CA ARG A 219 -14.89 -0.61 -2.39
C ARG A 219 -15.82 0.52 -2.00
N PHE A 220 -15.77 1.63 -2.72
CA PHE A 220 -16.75 2.70 -2.65
C PHE A 220 -18.06 2.28 -3.31
N ARG A 221 -19.18 2.64 -2.68
CA ARG A 221 -20.48 2.66 -3.35
C ARG A 221 -20.48 3.74 -4.43
N THR A 222 -21.32 3.57 -5.44
CA THR A 222 -21.43 4.49 -6.60
C THR A 222 -21.76 5.94 -6.23
N ASP A 223 -22.33 6.18 -5.05
CA ASP A 223 -22.64 7.52 -4.55
C ASP A 223 -21.52 8.15 -3.70
N GLY A 224 -20.45 7.39 -3.41
CA GLY A 224 -19.31 7.84 -2.61
C GLY A 224 -19.61 8.14 -1.15
N GLN A 225 -20.81 7.82 -0.65
CA GLN A 225 -21.20 8.05 0.75
C GLN A 225 -20.87 6.86 1.64
N VAL A 226 -20.79 5.67 1.07
CA VAL A 226 -20.51 4.42 1.78
C VAL A 226 -19.27 3.76 1.21
N LEU A 227 -18.35 3.37 2.09
CA LEU A 227 -17.22 2.51 1.77
C LEU A 227 -17.46 1.15 2.40
N VAL A 228 -17.27 0.08 1.64
CA VAL A 228 -17.30 -1.29 2.15
C VAL A 228 -15.88 -1.80 2.25
N SER A 229 -15.55 -2.50 3.33
CA SER A 229 -14.26 -3.17 3.49
C SER A 229 -14.44 -4.60 3.97
N TYR A 230 -13.45 -5.42 3.67
CA TYR A 230 -13.40 -6.82 4.06
C TYR A 230 -12.02 -7.14 4.62
N ALA A 231 -12.00 -7.84 5.76
CA ALA A 231 -10.80 -8.41 6.34
C ALA A 231 -10.97 -9.93 6.38
N ALA A 232 -10.12 -10.65 5.63
CA ALA A 232 -10.28 -12.08 5.46
C ALA A 232 -10.02 -12.88 6.74
N ARG A 233 -9.01 -12.47 7.53
CA ARG A 233 -8.68 -13.14 8.80
C ARG A 233 -9.69 -12.85 9.90
N ASP A 234 -10.34 -11.69 9.87
CA ASP A 234 -11.45 -11.37 10.78
C ASP A 234 -12.76 -12.06 10.38
N GLY A 235 -12.83 -12.49 9.12
CA GLY A 235 -14.08 -12.87 8.48
C GLY A 235 -15.11 -11.75 8.48
N SER A 236 -14.74 -10.47 8.59
CA SER A 236 -15.69 -9.37 8.75
C SER A 236 -15.79 -8.49 7.52
N VAL A 237 -17.02 -8.13 7.16
CA VAL A 237 -17.35 -7.07 6.21
C VAL A 237 -17.89 -5.88 6.98
N ARG A 238 -17.32 -4.70 6.74
CA ARG A 238 -17.71 -3.46 7.41
C ARG A 238 -18.16 -2.41 6.41
N TRP A 239 -19.17 -1.65 6.79
CA TRP A 239 -19.67 -0.50 6.06
C TRP A 239 -19.31 0.76 6.81
N TRP A 240 -18.75 1.73 6.11
CA TRP A 240 -18.25 2.96 6.68
C TRP A 240 -18.95 4.15 6.06
N ASN A 241 -19.20 5.17 6.88
CA ASN A 241 -19.58 6.47 6.37
C ASN A 241 -18.36 7.17 5.76
N SER A 242 -18.29 7.16 4.43
CA SER A 242 -17.25 7.84 3.66
C SER A 242 -17.70 9.18 3.10
N GLY A 243 -18.90 9.63 3.44
CA GLY A 243 -19.47 10.92 3.07
C GLY A 243 -18.91 12.09 3.86
N ASN A 244 -19.13 13.32 3.37
CA ASN A 244 -18.96 14.50 4.22
C ASN A 244 -20.08 14.47 5.27
N ALA A 245 -19.75 14.05 6.48
CA ALA A 245 -20.55 14.39 7.62
C ALA A 245 -20.37 15.90 7.79
N GLY A 246 -21.42 16.70 7.59
CA GLY A 246 -21.34 18.15 7.79
C GLY A 246 -20.82 18.51 9.18
N ILE A 247 -20.74 19.80 9.49
CA ILE A 247 -20.15 20.36 10.73
C ILE A 247 -20.59 19.59 11.99
N PHE A 248 -21.87 19.22 12.08
CA PHE A 248 -22.45 18.45 13.18
C PHE A 248 -21.96 16.99 13.28
N GLY A 249 -21.77 16.29 12.17
CA GLY A 249 -21.26 14.91 12.17
C GLY A 249 -19.74 14.83 12.35
N SER A 250 -19.02 15.92 12.06
CA SER A 250 -17.61 16.08 12.45
C SER A 250 -17.46 16.18 13.97
N MET A 251 -18.33 16.97 14.62
CA MET A 251 -18.32 17.19 16.07
C MET A 251 -18.62 15.92 16.88
N LEU A 252 -19.48 15.04 16.37
CA LEU A 252 -19.89 13.80 17.05
C LEU A 252 -19.02 12.56 16.75
N LYS A 253 -17.92 12.70 16.00
CA LYS A 253 -17.11 11.56 15.47
C LYS A 253 -17.91 10.48 14.72
N MET A 254 -19.15 10.76 14.32
CA MET A 254 -20.03 9.88 13.52
C MET A 254 -19.50 9.60 12.11
N HIS A 255 -18.38 10.22 11.74
CA HIS A 255 -17.70 10.09 10.46
C HIS A 255 -16.58 9.04 10.46
N GLN A 256 -16.24 8.49 11.64
CA GLN A 256 -15.33 7.35 11.84
C GLN A 256 -16.08 6.07 12.21
N SER A 257 -17.41 6.13 12.35
CA SER A 257 -18.19 5.00 12.80
C SER A 257 -18.42 4.01 11.67
N CYS A 258 -18.18 2.74 12.01
CA CYS A 258 -18.70 1.61 11.27
C CYS A 258 -20.23 1.67 11.36
N LEU A 259 -20.91 1.82 10.21
CA LEU A 259 -22.36 1.84 10.10
C LEU A 259 -22.96 0.46 10.41
N LYS A 260 -22.26 -0.58 9.94
CA LYS A 260 -22.68 -1.97 10.08
C LYS A 260 -21.46 -2.86 9.97
N GLU A 261 -21.46 -3.93 10.75
CA GLU A 261 -20.52 -5.04 10.61
C GLU A 261 -21.30 -6.32 10.35
N HIS A 262 -20.77 -7.16 9.48
CA HIS A 262 -21.26 -8.50 9.25
C HIS A 262 -20.10 -9.48 9.34
N LYS A 263 -20.16 -10.40 10.32
CA LYS A 263 -19.22 -11.51 10.42
C LYS A 263 -19.70 -12.64 9.50
N LEU A 264 -18.85 -12.99 8.55
CA LEU A 264 -19.04 -14.15 7.70
C LEU A 264 -18.75 -15.40 8.52
N VAL A 265 -19.72 -16.30 8.57
CA VAL A 265 -19.51 -17.65 9.08
C VAL A 265 -18.61 -18.36 8.08
N ALA A 266 -17.47 -18.88 8.54
CA ALA A 266 -16.60 -19.69 7.71
C ALA A 266 -17.41 -20.86 7.12
N LEU A 267 -17.48 -20.96 5.79
CA LEU A 267 -17.99 -22.17 5.15
C LEU A 267 -17.08 -23.30 5.60
N LYS A 268 -17.58 -24.25 6.38
CA LYS A 268 -16.86 -25.50 6.63
C LYS A 268 -16.60 -26.13 5.27
N GLU A 269 -15.33 -26.23 4.89
CA GLU A 269 -14.95 -26.94 3.68
C GLU A 269 -15.52 -28.36 3.77
N SER A 270 -16.36 -28.71 2.80
CA SER A 270 -16.84 -30.08 2.67
C SER A 270 -15.63 -30.97 2.40
N ALA A 271 -15.41 -31.95 3.28
CA ALA A 271 -14.23 -32.80 3.35
C ALA A 271 -14.06 -33.78 2.17
N ASN A 272 -14.45 -33.40 0.94
CA ASN A 272 -14.27 -34.22 -0.26
C ASN A 272 -13.82 -33.36 -1.45
N GLY A 273 -12.51 -33.09 -1.47
CA GLY A 273 -11.81 -32.42 -2.55
C GLY A 273 -10.48 -31.90 -2.00
N GLY A 274 -9.38 -32.59 -2.34
CA GLY A 274 -8.08 -32.45 -1.67
C GLY A 274 -7.66 -31.02 -1.38
N ALA A 275 -7.29 -30.77 -0.13
CA ALA A 275 -6.79 -29.51 0.40
C ALA A 275 -5.61 -28.96 -0.43
N PRO A 276 -5.43 -27.62 -0.48
CA PRO A 276 -4.17 -27.05 -0.07
C PRO A 276 -4.26 -26.76 1.43
N ALA A 277 -3.33 -27.32 2.17
CA ALA A 277 -3.20 -27.18 3.61
C ALA A 277 -3.35 -25.73 4.08
N SER A 278 -3.98 -25.60 5.25
CA SER A 278 -3.85 -24.48 6.16
C SER A 278 -2.40 -24.34 6.62
N THR A 279 -1.50 -23.87 5.75
CA THR A 279 -0.12 -23.52 6.06
C THR A 279 0.35 -22.44 5.10
N GLY A 280 0.22 -21.19 5.51
CA GLY A 280 0.80 -20.08 4.78
C GLY A 280 0.44 -18.77 5.44
N GLY A 281 1.44 -18.13 6.07
CA GLY A 281 1.30 -16.89 6.85
C GLY A 281 0.60 -15.75 6.10
N ALA A 282 0.42 -14.62 6.80
CA ALA A 282 -0.28 -13.41 6.33
C ALA A 282 -0.08 -13.06 4.83
N SER A 283 1.12 -13.32 4.30
CA SER A 283 1.50 -13.09 2.91
C SER A 283 0.86 -14.07 1.90
N ALA A 284 0.68 -15.35 2.23
CA ALA A 284 0.11 -16.34 1.32
C ALA A 284 -1.40 -16.12 1.13
N GLY A 285 -2.13 -15.86 2.21
CA GLY A 285 -3.54 -15.49 2.15
C GLY A 285 -3.77 -14.19 1.40
N LEU A 286 -2.93 -13.16 1.63
CA LEU A 286 -3.02 -11.88 0.92
C LEU A 286 -2.69 -12.02 -0.58
N LYS A 287 -1.68 -12.83 -0.95
CA LYS A 287 -1.36 -13.15 -2.35
C LYS A 287 -2.56 -13.78 -3.06
N GLN A 288 -3.20 -14.76 -2.41
CA GLN A 288 -4.38 -15.41 -2.96
C GLN A 288 -5.56 -14.43 -3.07
N ILE A 289 -5.80 -13.60 -2.04
CA ILE A 289 -6.84 -12.56 -2.05
C ILE A 289 -6.60 -11.52 -3.16
N ILE A 290 -5.36 -11.05 -3.35
CA ILE A 290 -5.00 -10.10 -4.42
C ILE A 290 -5.30 -10.71 -5.79
N GLN A 291 -5.05 -12.00 -5.95
CA GLN A 291 -5.35 -12.71 -7.20
C GLN A 291 -6.84 -12.98 -7.37
N THR A 292 -7.55 -13.30 -6.29
CA THR A 292 -8.90 -13.84 -6.42
C THR A 292 -10.02 -12.86 -6.13
N CYS A 293 -9.85 -11.90 -5.22
CA CYS A 293 -10.97 -11.09 -4.71
C CYS A 293 -11.21 -9.83 -5.54
N ARG A 294 -12.35 -9.75 -6.23
CA ARG A 294 -12.86 -8.50 -6.80
C ARG A 294 -14.27 -8.20 -6.30
N PHE A 295 -14.51 -6.94 -5.92
CA PHE A 295 -15.84 -6.44 -5.59
C PHE A 295 -16.53 -5.92 -6.86
N HIS A 296 -17.65 -6.54 -7.23
CA HIS A 296 -18.54 -6.04 -8.27
C HIS A 296 -19.83 -5.51 -7.63
N PHE A 297 -20.17 -4.26 -7.94
CA PHE A 297 -21.52 -3.75 -7.71
C PHE A 297 -22.35 -4.12 -8.94
N LEU A 298 -23.29 -5.05 -8.77
CA LEU A 298 -24.28 -5.38 -9.79
C LEU A 298 -25.59 -4.64 -9.46
N THR A 299 -26.14 -3.95 -10.44
CA THR A 299 -27.52 -3.44 -10.38
C THR A 299 -28.42 -4.49 -11.03
N ARG A 300 -29.24 -5.18 -10.22
CA ARG A 300 -30.23 -6.10 -10.77
C ARG A 300 -31.35 -5.27 -11.40
N LYS A 301 -31.44 -5.24 -12.74
CA LYS A 301 -32.68 -4.88 -13.43
C LYS A 301 -33.57 -6.12 -13.41
N ASP A 302 -34.66 -6.07 -12.66
CA ASP A 302 -35.67 -7.13 -12.74
C ASP A 302 -36.29 -7.09 -14.13
N SER A 303 -35.82 -7.99 -15.00
CA SER A 303 -36.49 -8.32 -16.25
C SER A 303 -37.06 -9.72 -16.10
N SER A 304 -38.28 -9.78 -15.58
CA SER A 304 -39.17 -10.92 -15.83
C SER A 304 -40.34 -10.38 -16.66
N PRO A 305 -40.63 -10.94 -17.84
CA PRO A 305 -41.80 -10.58 -18.60
C PRO A 305 -43.00 -11.31 -18.00
N GLY A 306 -43.95 -10.57 -17.45
CA GLY A 306 -45.27 -11.09 -17.11
C GLY A 306 -45.69 -10.86 -15.67
N SER A 307 -46.31 -9.71 -15.41
CA SER A 307 -47.54 -9.52 -14.62
C SER A 307 -47.79 -8.01 -14.45
N PRO A 308 -48.92 -7.46 -14.94
CA PRO A 308 -49.21 -6.04 -14.79
C PRO A 308 -49.83 -5.80 -13.42
N GLY A 309 -49.03 -5.40 -12.44
CA GLY A 309 -49.51 -4.99 -11.12
C GLY A 309 -48.57 -5.35 -9.99
N GLY A 310 -47.68 -4.43 -9.63
CA GLY A 310 -46.83 -4.58 -8.46
C GLY A 310 -45.76 -3.50 -8.41
N ASN A 311 -45.80 -2.70 -7.34
CA ASN A 311 -44.93 -1.55 -7.03
C ASN A 311 -43.50 -1.67 -7.59
N ALA A 312 -43.03 -0.59 -8.23
CA ALA A 312 -41.65 -0.42 -8.65
C ALA A 312 -40.71 -0.60 -7.43
N SER A 313 -40.16 -1.80 -7.28
CA SER A 313 -39.18 -2.11 -6.26
C SER A 313 -37.89 -1.34 -6.56
N GLN A 314 -37.38 -0.61 -5.58
CA GLN A 314 -36.11 0.08 -5.66
C GLN A 314 -35.01 -0.87 -6.16
N PRO A 315 -34.06 -0.40 -6.99
CA PRO A 315 -33.00 -1.24 -7.52
C PRO A 315 -32.16 -1.82 -6.38
N LYS A 316 -32.24 -3.14 -6.17
CA LYS A 316 -31.39 -3.84 -5.22
C LYS A 316 -29.97 -3.88 -5.78
N HIS A 317 -29.05 -3.25 -5.06
CA HIS A 317 -27.64 -3.38 -5.34
C HIS A 317 -27.17 -4.76 -4.85
N ILE A 318 -26.34 -5.46 -5.60
CA ILE A 318 -25.74 -6.72 -5.15
C ILE A 318 -24.24 -6.48 -5.06
N LEU A 319 -23.68 -6.62 -3.86
CA LEU A 319 -22.23 -6.67 -3.69
C LEU A 319 -21.82 -8.11 -3.98
N ARG A 320 -21.13 -8.31 -5.11
CA ARG A 320 -20.62 -9.63 -5.48
C ARG A 320 -19.12 -9.66 -5.23
N LEU A 321 -18.71 -10.53 -4.30
CA LEU A 321 -17.30 -10.88 -4.12
C LEU A 321 -17.03 -12.06 -5.06
N THR A 322 -16.39 -11.82 -6.20
CA THR A 322 -15.95 -12.92 -7.07
C THR A 322 -14.56 -13.34 -6.63
N ARG A 323 -14.41 -14.64 -6.31
CA ARG A 323 -13.14 -15.39 -6.25
C ARG A 323 -12.94 -15.99 -7.65
N GLU A 324 -11.86 -15.67 -8.36
CA GLU A 324 -11.65 -16.16 -9.74
C GLU A 324 -11.59 -17.70 -9.83
N ASP A 325 -11.32 -18.41 -8.72
CA ASP A 325 -11.51 -19.87 -8.63
C ASP A 325 -12.58 -20.22 -7.57
N ALA A 326 -13.74 -20.66 -8.07
CA ALA A 326 -14.78 -21.46 -7.41
C ALA A 326 -15.17 -21.10 -5.96
N SER A 327 -15.93 -20.01 -5.78
CA SER A 327 -17.12 -19.98 -4.91
C SER A 327 -17.81 -18.63 -5.06
N GLN A 328 -19.02 -18.61 -5.62
CA GLN A 328 -19.81 -17.39 -5.75
C GLN A 328 -20.48 -17.09 -4.41
N VAL A 329 -20.16 -15.95 -3.77
CA VAL A 329 -20.97 -15.43 -2.66
C VAL A 329 -21.68 -14.17 -3.17
N GLN A 330 -22.99 -14.31 -3.41
CA GLN A 330 -23.88 -13.19 -3.76
C GLN A 330 -24.52 -12.64 -2.49
N PHE A 331 -24.35 -11.35 -2.20
CA PHE A 331 -25.07 -10.67 -1.13
C PHE A 331 -26.21 -9.84 -1.72
N LEU A 332 -27.45 -10.10 -1.32
CA LEU A 332 -28.58 -9.21 -1.54
C LEU A 332 -28.46 -8.00 -0.59
N LEU A 333 -28.44 -6.77 -1.14
CA LEU A 333 -28.65 -5.55 -0.34
C LEU A 333 -30.13 -5.27 -0.13
#